data_AF-A0AAU4DXD5-F1
#
_entry.id   AF-A0AAU4DXD5-F1
#
_cell.length_a   1.000
_cell.length_b   1.000
_cell.length_c   1.000
_cell.angle_alpha   90.00
_cell.angle_beta   90.00
_cell.angle_gamma   90.00
#
_symmetry.space_group_name_H-M   'P 1'
#
loop_
_entity.id
_entity.type
_entity.pdbx_description
1 polymer ?
#
loop_
_entity_poly.entity_id
_entity_poly.type
_entity_poly.pdbx_seq_one_letter_code
_entity_poly.pdbx_strand_id
1 'polypeptide(L)'
;MTDQVAALGDVEFATLAVQDVQQAVTPVQAGALRAPVNVDRWLCALTQLLTGLEVQFENRAADLSPEAEAWRKRSTAFRSAVLERIGEASGLVREIRLAEAAEPAGRGAGESVAELRALAEQQAVKRLASAYGSQFNALLIEEYKALGLAVPRRLSRRQARDAAVTVSVSW
;
A
#
# COMPACT_ATOMS: atom_id res chain seq x y z
N MET A 1 -12.93 5.08 19.92
CA MET A 1 -12.33 3.91 19.24
C MET A 1 -11.46 4.32 18.06
N THR A 2 -11.93 5.21 17.18
CA THR A 2 -11.16 5.70 16.03
C THR A 2 -9.78 6.24 16.40
N ASP A 3 -9.69 7.09 17.43
CA ASP A 3 -8.42 7.65 17.91
C ASP A 3 -7.51 6.60 18.57
N GLN A 4 -8.10 5.56 19.18
CA GLN A 4 -7.33 4.45 19.75
C GLN A 4 -6.71 3.58 18.66
N VAL A 5 -7.43 3.34 17.55
CA VAL A 5 -6.89 2.65 16.37
C VAL A 5 -5.83 3.49 15.66
N ALA A 6 -6.02 4.82 15.59
CA ALA A 6 -5.02 5.73 15.05
C ALA A 6 -3.72 5.73 15.85
N ALA A 7 -3.82 5.60 17.18
CA ALA A 7 -2.70 5.54 18.10
C ALA A 7 -1.95 4.19 18.12
N LEU A 8 -2.46 3.15 17.43
CA LEU A 8 -1.76 1.86 17.35
C LEU A 8 -0.41 2.02 16.65
N GLY A 9 0.59 1.27 17.12
CA GLY A 9 1.84 1.08 16.41
C GLY A 9 1.64 0.36 15.09
N ASP A 10 2.63 0.41 14.20
CA ASP A 10 2.51 -0.13 12.84
C ASP A 10 2.27 -1.64 12.82
N VAL A 11 2.86 -2.38 13.76
CA VAL A 11 2.70 -3.83 13.87
C VAL A 11 1.30 -4.19 14.35
N GLU A 12 0.80 -3.51 15.39
CA GLU A 12 -0.55 -3.76 15.91
C GLU A 12 -1.62 -3.36 14.88
N PHE A 13 -1.40 -2.26 14.17
CA PHE A 13 -2.32 -1.81 13.12
C PHE A 13 -2.35 -2.78 11.94
N ALA A 14 -1.19 -3.26 11.47
CA ALA A 14 -1.13 -4.27 10.41
C ALA A 14 -1.79 -5.59 10.83
N THR A 15 -1.62 -6.00 12.09
CA THR A 15 -2.30 -7.18 12.65
C THR A 15 -3.81 -7.01 12.63
N LEU A 16 -4.31 -5.84 13.02
CA LEU A 16 -5.74 -5.52 12.97
C LEU A 16 -6.30 -5.55 11.53
N ALA A 17 -5.53 -5.04 10.56
CA ALA A 17 -5.92 -5.10 9.15
C ALA A 17 -6.02 -6.56 8.63
N VAL A 18 -5.11 -7.44 9.03
CA VAL A 18 -5.19 -8.88 8.72
C VAL A 18 -6.45 -9.50 9.33
N GLN A 19 -6.75 -9.18 10.59
CA GLN A 19 -7.96 -9.66 11.26
C GLN A 19 -9.23 -9.16 10.56
N ASP A 20 -9.25 -7.93 10.01
CA ASP A 20 -10.39 -7.39 9.27
C ASP A 20 -10.66 -8.17 7.97
N VAL A 21 -9.61 -8.53 7.23
CA VAL A 21 -9.71 -9.42 6.05
C VAL A 21 -10.27 -10.78 6.45
N GLN A 22 -9.87 -11.31 7.60
CA GLN A 22 -10.36 -12.58 8.14
C GLN A 22 -11.74 -12.49 8.81
N GLN A 23 -12.36 -11.30 8.84
CA GLN A 23 -13.62 -11.04 9.55
C GLN A 23 -13.56 -11.38 11.06
N ALA A 24 -12.38 -11.29 11.65
CA ALA A 24 -12.11 -11.59 13.06
C ALA A 24 -12.09 -10.33 13.94
N VAL A 25 -12.42 -9.17 13.40
CA VAL A 25 -12.54 -7.90 14.14
C VAL A 25 -13.97 -7.66 14.59
N THR A 26 -14.12 -6.92 15.69
CA THR A 26 -15.44 -6.43 16.11
C THR A 26 -15.97 -5.37 15.13
N PRO A 27 -17.30 -5.17 15.03
CA PRO A 27 -17.88 -4.12 14.19
C PRO A 27 -17.34 -2.72 14.49
N VAL A 28 -17.01 -2.45 15.77
CA VAL A 28 -16.45 -1.16 16.19
C VAL A 28 -15.02 -0.97 15.65
N GLN A 29 -14.19 -2.02 15.66
CA GLN A 29 -12.84 -1.99 15.06
C GLN A 29 -12.90 -1.87 13.54
N ALA A 30 -13.81 -2.62 12.90
CA ALA A 30 -14.05 -2.52 11.46
C ALA A 30 -14.44 -1.08 11.05
N GLY A 31 -15.35 -0.45 11.80
CA GLY A 31 -15.72 0.95 11.59
C GLY A 31 -14.56 1.92 11.83
N ALA A 32 -13.72 1.67 12.84
CA ALA A 32 -12.56 2.50 13.14
C ALA A 32 -11.48 2.45 12.02
N LEU A 33 -11.26 1.29 11.38
CA LEU A 33 -10.36 1.17 10.22
C LEU A 33 -10.86 1.98 9.01
N ARG A 34 -12.18 2.02 8.79
CA ARG A 34 -12.85 2.72 7.69
C ARG A 34 -12.98 4.23 7.92
N ALA A 35 -12.66 4.71 9.12
CA ALA A 35 -12.76 6.12 9.45
C ALA A 35 -11.75 6.97 8.64
N PRO A 36 -12.06 8.24 8.31
CA PRO A 36 -11.21 9.07 7.46
C PRO A 36 -9.76 9.18 7.92
N VAL A 37 -9.53 9.22 9.24
CA VAL A 37 -8.18 9.37 9.82
C VAL A 37 -7.31 8.13 9.62
N ASN A 38 -7.93 6.96 9.41
CA ASN A 38 -7.26 5.66 9.38
C ASN A 38 -7.27 5.01 7.99
N VAL A 39 -8.16 5.43 7.10
CA VAL A 39 -8.44 4.73 5.83
C VAL A 39 -7.24 4.67 4.89
N ASP A 40 -6.42 5.73 4.80
CA ASP A 40 -5.19 5.73 4.00
C ASP A 40 -4.15 4.75 4.58
N ARG A 41 -4.03 4.70 5.91
CA ARG A 41 -3.13 3.77 6.61
C ARG A 41 -3.60 2.33 6.44
N TRP A 42 -4.91 2.11 6.48
CA TRP A 42 -5.54 0.81 6.23
C TRP A 42 -5.30 0.33 4.80
N LEU A 43 -5.53 1.19 3.79
CA LEU A 43 -5.22 0.89 2.39
C LEU A 43 -3.75 0.51 2.18
N CYS A 44 -2.84 1.23 2.83
CA CYS A 44 -1.41 0.92 2.80
C CYS A 44 -1.11 -0.46 3.40
N ALA A 45 -1.66 -0.78 4.56
CA ALA A 45 -1.46 -2.08 5.22
C ALA A 45 -1.99 -3.24 4.36
N LEU A 46 -3.18 -3.08 3.76
CA LEU A 46 -3.76 -4.09 2.86
C LEU A 46 -2.91 -4.31 1.60
N THR A 47 -2.37 -3.23 1.02
CA THR A 47 -1.50 -3.33 -0.16
C THR A 47 -0.21 -4.07 0.19
N GLN A 48 0.40 -3.77 1.33
CA GLN A 48 1.59 -4.50 1.82
C GLN A 48 1.30 -5.99 2.07
N LEU A 49 0.12 -6.31 2.62
CA LEU A 49 -0.33 -7.68 2.81
C LEU A 49 -0.48 -8.42 1.46
N LEU A 50 -1.09 -7.77 0.46
CA LEU A 50 -1.21 -8.34 -0.88
C LEU A 50 0.17 -8.60 -1.51
N THR A 51 1.07 -7.62 -1.47
CA THR A 51 2.44 -7.80 -1.98
C THR A 51 3.17 -8.96 -1.29
N GLY A 52 3.04 -9.07 0.04
CA GLY A 52 3.63 -10.17 0.79
C GLY A 52 3.02 -11.54 0.43
N LEU A 53 1.74 -11.57 0.06
CA LEU A 53 1.06 -12.78 -0.40
C LEU A 53 1.50 -13.18 -1.82
N GLU A 54 1.65 -12.21 -2.72
CA GLU A 54 2.11 -12.45 -4.10
C GLU A 54 3.54 -13.01 -4.13
N VAL A 55 4.44 -12.47 -3.30
CA VAL A 55 5.79 -13.03 -3.12
C VAL A 55 5.75 -14.49 -2.64
N GLN A 56 4.80 -14.85 -1.76
CA GLN A 56 4.65 -16.24 -1.33
C GLN A 56 4.13 -17.16 -2.46
N PHE A 57 3.23 -16.66 -3.31
CA PHE A 57 2.77 -17.40 -4.49
C PHE A 57 3.92 -17.65 -5.47
N GLU A 58 4.73 -16.63 -5.74
CA GLU A 58 5.91 -16.74 -6.61
C GLU A 58 6.92 -17.75 -6.05
N ASN A 59 7.27 -17.65 -4.77
CA ASN A 59 8.21 -18.56 -4.12
C ASN A 59 7.74 -20.02 -4.09
N ARG A 60 6.44 -20.26 -4.25
CA ARG A 60 5.83 -21.61 -4.26
C ARG A 60 5.31 -22.02 -5.63
N ALA A 61 5.64 -21.28 -6.70
CA ALA A 61 5.06 -21.51 -8.02
C ALA A 61 5.35 -22.93 -8.54
N ALA A 62 6.60 -23.39 -8.38
CA ALA A 62 7.06 -24.70 -8.85
C ALA A 62 6.78 -25.86 -7.86
N ASP A 63 6.26 -25.58 -6.67
CA ASP A 63 5.94 -26.61 -5.68
C ASP A 63 4.63 -27.33 -6.07
N LEU A 64 4.73 -28.60 -6.42
CA LEU A 64 3.60 -29.45 -6.84
C LEU A 64 3.13 -30.40 -5.72
N SER A 65 3.61 -30.22 -4.49
CA SER A 65 3.17 -31.03 -3.36
C SER A 65 1.68 -30.83 -3.04
N PRO A 66 1.00 -31.85 -2.49
CA PRO A 66 -0.38 -31.70 -2.02
C PRO A 66 -0.53 -30.60 -0.96
N GLU A 67 0.51 -30.36 -0.17
CA GLU A 67 0.55 -29.27 0.81
C GLU A 67 0.55 -27.89 0.14
N ALA A 68 1.33 -27.72 -0.94
CA ALA A 68 1.34 -26.50 -1.73
C ALA A 68 0.01 -26.27 -2.45
N GLU A 69 -0.64 -27.32 -2.96
CA GLU A 69 -1.97 -27.23 -3.54
C GLU A 69 -3.01 -26.78 -2.49
N ALA A 70 -3.03 -27.42 -1.32
CA ALA A 70 -3.92 -27.03 -0.23
C ALA A 70 -3.66 -25.59 0.26
N TRP A 71 -2.39 -25.19 0.34
CA TRP A 71 -2.00 -23.82 0.66
C TRP A 71 -2.46 -22.83 -0.43
N ARG A 72 -2.27 -23.13 -1.72
CA ARG A 72 -2.72 -22.27 -2.83
C ARG A 72 -4.22 -22.07 -2.77
N LYS A 73 -5.00 -23.14 -2.56
CA LYS A 73 -6.46 -23.04 -2.44
C LYS A 73 -6.89 -22.07 -1.32
N ARG A 74 -6.32 -22.19 -0.12
CA ARG A 74 -6.60 -21.28 1.00
C ARG A 74 -6.14 -19.85 0.72
N SER A 75 -4.94 -19.71 0.17
CA SER A 75 -4.30 -18.41 -0.10
C SER A 75 -5.00 -17.65 -1.22
N THR A 76 -5.57 -18.32 -2.21
CA THR A 76 -6.37 -17.68 -3.26
C THR A 76 -7.64 -17.08 -2.69
N ALA A 77 -8.35 -17.80 -1.82
CA ALA A 77 -9.54 -17.27 -1.15
C ALA A 77 -9.18 -16.06 -0.28
N PHE A 78 -8.09 -16.15 0.49
CA PHE A 78 -7.59 -15.04 1.28
C PHE A 78 -7.18 -13.84 0.40
N ARG A 79 -6.50 -14.08 -0.73
CA ARG A 79 -6.12 -13.05 -1.71
C ARG A 79 -7.34 -12.29 -2.23
N SER A 80 -8.41 -13.01 -2.59
CA SER A 80 -9.66 -12.38 -3.03
C SER A 80 -10.25 -11.49 -1.93
N ALA A 81 -10.28 -11.94 -0.68
CA ALA A 81 -10.75 -11.13 0.44
C ALA A 81 -9.87 -9.87 0.67
N VAL A 82 -8.55 -9.97 0.52
CA VAL A 82 -7.66 -8.80 0.58
C VAL A 82 -8.00 -7.81 -0.54
N LEU A 83 -8.21 -8.28 -1.77
CA LEU A 83 -8.55 -7.43 -2.91
C LEU A 83 -9.89 -6.72 -2.73
N GLU A 84 -10.89 -7.39 -2.17
CA GLU A 84 -12.19 -6.78 -1.82
C GLU A 84 -12.01 -5.63 -0.84
N ARG A 85 -11.20 -5.81 0.22
CA ARG A 85 -10.92 -4.76 1.20
C ARG A 85 -10.10 -3.61 0.62
N ILE A 86 -9.17 -3.88 -0.31
CA ILE A 86 -8.45 -2.84 -1.04
C ILE A 86 -9.41 -2.00 -1.89
N GLY A 87 -10.35 -2.65 -2.58
CA GLY A 87 -11.38 -1.97 -3.36
C GLY A 87 -12.26 -1.06 -2.51
N GLU A 88 -12.70 -1.57 -1.35
CA GLU A 88 -13.46 -0.81 -0.34
C GLU A 88 -12.68 0.42 0.14
N ALA A 89 -11.44 0.23 0.64
CA ALA A 89 -10.62 1.31 1.17
C ALA A 89 -10.31 2.36 0.09
N SER A 90 -10.05 1.93 -1.15
CA SER A 90 -9.81 2.83 -2.28
C SER A 90 -11.05 3.66 -2.62
N GLY A 91 -12.25 3.06 -2.55
CA GLY A 91 -13.52 3.76 -2.71
C GLY A 91 -13.72 4.84 -1.66
N LEU A 92 -13.52 4.50 -0.39
CA LEU A 92 -13.65 5.44 0.73
C LEU A 92 -12.64 6.59 0.64
N VAL A 93 -11.38 6.30 0.33
CA VAL A 93 -10.35 7.33 0.11
C VAL A 93 -10.76 8.29 -1.01
N ARG A 94 -11.33 7.76 -2.10
CA ARG A 94 -11.83 8.58 -3.21
C ARG A 94 -12.99 9.46 -2.77
N GLU A 95 -13.95 8.92 -2.04
CA GLU A 95 -15.12 9.66 -1.53
C GLU A 95 -14.71 10.79 -0.59
N ILE A 96 -13.80 10.53 0.35
CA ILE A 96 -13.27 11.55 1.28
C ILE A 96 -12.61 12.68 0.51
N ARG A 97 -11.74 12.36 -0.46
CA ARG A 97 -11.07 13.38 -1.28
C ARG A 97 -12.02 14.18 -2.14
N LEU A 98 -13.09 13.56 -2.65
CA LEU A 98 -14.13 14.27 -3.40
C LEU A 98 -14.93 15.20 -2.50
N ALA A 99 -15.22 14.78 -1.26
CA ALA A 99 -15.89 15.63 -0.27
C ALA A 99 -15.02 16.82 0.14
N GLU A 100 -13.72 16.60 0.36
CA GLU A 100 -12.74 17.66 0.64
C GLU A 100 -12.61 18.67 -0.52
N ALA A 101 -12.73 18.21 -1.76
CA ALA A 101 -12.70 19.07 -2.95
C ALA A 101 -14.03 19.80 -3.21
N ALA A 102 -15.15 19.27 -2.70
CA ALA A 102 -16.49 19.84 -2.88
C ALA A 102 -16.85 20.87 -1.80
N GLU A 103 -16.13 20.88 -0.66
CA GLU A 103 -16.13 22.03 0.25
C GLU A 103 -15.59 23.25 -0.52
N PRO A 104 -16.41 24.27 -0.82
CA PRO A 104 -15.89 25.49 -1.41
C PRO A 104 -14.93 26.08 -0.38
N ALA A 105 -13.65 26.16 -0.74
CA ALA A 105 -12.61 26.76 0.10
C ALA A 105 -13.05 28.16 0.57
N GLY A 106 -13.70 28.22 1.72
CA GLY A 106 -13.78 29.41 2.53
C GLY A 106 -12.38 29.63 3.09
N ARG A 107 -11.57 30.44 2.37
CA ARG A 107 -10.17 30.89 2.61
C ARG A 107 -9.20 30.26 1.60
N GLY A 108 -8.46 31.00 0.77
CA GLY A 108 -8.36 32.45 0.62
C GLY A 108 -7.81 32.81 -0.76
N ALA A 109 -8.04 34.05 -1.17
CA ALA A 109 -7.40 34.64 -2.33
C ALA A 109 -5.86 34.57 -2.16
N GLY A 110 -5.16 33.83 -3.01
CA GLY A 110 -3.70 33.92 -3.09
C GLY A 110 -2.95 32.72 -3.64
N GLU A 111 -3.47 31.48 -3.55
CA GLU A 111 -2.73 30.34 -4.11
C GLU A 111 -2.82 30.31 -5.62
N SER A 112 -1.66 30.40 -6.26
CA SER A 112 -1.53 30.35 -7.70
C SER A 112 -1.85 28.94 -8.20
N VAL A 113 -2.36 28.84 -9.44
CA VAL A 113 -2.58 27.55 -10.12
C VAL A 113 -1.33 26.67 -10.13
N ALA A 114 -0.13 27.28 -10.07
CA ALA A 114 1.14 26.57 -9.97
C ALA A 114 1.32 25.84 -8.63
N GLU A 115 0.87 26.42 -7.52
CA GLU A 115 0.97 25.81 -6.18
C GLU A 115 0.00 24.63 -6.04
N LEU A 116 -1.24 24.79 -6.52
CA LEU A 116 -2.22 23.70 -6.56
C LEU A 116 -1.75 22.55 -7.45
N ARG A 117 -1.12 22.87 -8.58
CA ARG A 117 -0.51 21.87 -9.47
C ARG A 117 0.65 21.14 -8.80
N ALA A 118 1.56 21.86 -8.15
CA ALA A 118 2.68 21.26 -7.44
C ALA A 118 2.20 20.30 -6.33
N LEU A 119 1.14 20.67 -5.61
CA LEU A 119 0.52 19.82 -4.60
C LEU A 119 -0.06 18.53 -5.23
N ALA A 120 -0.78 18.67 -6.35
CA ALA A 120 -1.34 17.54 -7.09
C ALA A 120 -0.25 16.61 -7.65
N GLU A 121 0.84 17.16 -8.19
CA GLU A 121 1.99 16.41 -8.70
C GLU A 121 2.68 15.63 -7.57
N GLN A 122 2.91 16.25 -6.41
CA GLN A 122 3.47 15.54 -5.25
C GLN A 122 2.58 14.39 -4.79
N GLN A 123 1.26 14.57 -4.79
CA GLN A 123 0.32 13.50 -4.44
C GLN A 123 0.30 12.38 -5.49
N ALA A 124 0.39 12.72 -6.77
CA ALA A 124 0.46 11.74 -7.85
C ALA A 124 1.74 10.89 -7.75
N VAL A 125 2.88 11.53 -7.49
CA VAL A 125 4.17 10.84 -7.28
C VAL A 125 4.10 9.91 -6.06
N LYS A 126 3.49 10.34 -4.94
CA LYS A 126 3.29 9.46 -3.77
C LYS A 126 2.46 8.22 -4.11
N ARG A 127 1.38 8.39 -4.88
CA ARG A 127 0.52 7.27 -5.33
C ARG A 127 1.28 6.30 -6.23
N LEU A 128 2.02 6.82 -7.20
CA LEU A 128 2.84 6.01 -8.11
C LEU A 128 3.95 5.27 -7.35
N ALA A 129 4.62 5.93 -6.41
CA ALA A 129 5.65 5.32 -5.57
C ALA A 129 5.08 4.21 -4.66
N SER A 130 3.84 4.36 -4.19
CA SER A 130 3.17 3.32 -3.39
C SER A 130 2.75 2.11 -4.24
N ALA A 131 2.23 2.34 -5.45
CA ALA A 131 1.71 1.28 -6.31
C ALA A 131 2.82 0.52 -7.05
N TYR A 132 3.90 1.21 -7.43
CA TYR A 132 4.98 0.68 -8.27
C TYR A 132 6.33 0.77 -7.58
N GLY A 133 6.37 0.58 -6.26
CA GLY A 133 7.54 0.93 -5.42
C GLY A 133 8.89 0.40 -5.92
N SER A 134 8.97 -0.83 -6.44
CA SER A 134 10.21 -1.41 -6.98
C SER A 134 10.67 -0.70 -8.26
N GLN A 135 9.76 -0.53 -9.22
CA GLN A 135 10.01 0.16 -10.51
C GLN A 135 10.32 1.64 -10.29
N PHE A 136 9.58 2.30 -9.38
CA PHE A 136 9.82 3.68 -8.99
C PHE A 136 11.21 3.85 -8.35
N ASN A 137 11.61 2.95 -7.44
CA ASN A 137 12.93 2.98 -6.84
C ASN A 137 14.05 2.74 -7.87
N ALA A 138 13.83 1.87 -8.86
CA ALA A 138 14.79 1.63 -9.94
C ALA A 138 15.04 2.89 -10.76
N LEU A 139 13.96 3.54 -11.23
CA LEU A 139 14.03 4.82 -11.94
C LEU A 139 14.68 5.91 -11.07
N LEU A 140 14.31 6.00 -9.79
CA LEU A 140 14.89 6.98 -8.88
C LEU A 140 16.41 6.78 -8.73
N ILE A 141 16.90 5.54 -8.69
CA ILE A 141 18.33 5.23 -8.62
C ILE A 141 19.05 5.61 -9.92
N GLU A 142 18.43 5.40 -11.09
CA GLU A 142 18.97 5.84 -12.38
C GLU A 142 19.14 7.37 -12.42
N GLU A 143 18.14 8.11 -11.96
CA GLU A 143 18.20 9.58 -11.88
C GLU A 143 19.29 10.08 -10.94
N TYR A 144 19.46 9.47 -9.75
CA TYR A 144 20.57 9.82 -8.84
C TYR A 144 21.93 9.61 -9.51
N LYS A 145 22.11 8.52 -10.25
CA LYS A 145 23.35 8.23 -10.99
C LYS A 145 23.56 9.23 -12.13
N ALA A 146 22.52 9.56 -12.88
CA ALA A 146 22.58 10.53 -13.98
C ALA A 146 23.00 11.92 -13.50
N LEU A 147 22.56 12.30 -12.29
CA LEU A 147 22.94 13.56 -11.65
C LEU A 147 24.29 13.51 -10.92
N GLY A 148 25.00 12.37 -10.94
CA GLY A 148 26.27 12.19 -10.21
C GLY A 148 26.13 12.22 -8.69
N LEU A 149 24.92 12.01 -8.16
CA LEU A 149 24.62 12.04 -6.74
C LEU A 149 24.82 10.65 -6.10
N ALA A 150 25.25 10.65 -4.85
CA ALA A 150 25.37 9.41 -4.09
C ALA A 150 23.99 8.80 -3.83
N VAL A 151 23.78 7.57 -4.27
CA VAL A 151 22.51 6.85 -4.06
C VAL A 151 22.34 6.55 -2.56
N PRO A 152 21.22 6.97 -1.93
CA PRO A 152 20.94 6.67 -0.53
C PRO A 152 20.94 5.16 -0.25
N ARG A 153 21.66 4.74 0.79
CA ARG A 153 21.82 3.31 1.19
C ARG A 153 20.49 2.56 1.34
N ARG A 154 19.41 3.24 1.74
CA ARG A 154 18.07 2.64 1.88
C ARG A 154 17.48 2.22 0.53
N LEU A 155 17.73 2.96 -0.54
CA LEU A 155 17.29 2.62 -1.91
C LEU A 155 18.11 1.46 -2.47
N SER A 156 19.43 1.48 -2.28
CA SER A 156 20.32 0.38 -2.72
C SER A 156 20.00 -0.95 -2.04
N ARG A 157 19.66 -0.94 -0.74
CA ARG A 157 19.24 -2.15 -0.01
C ARG A 157 17.90 -2.70 -0.51
N ARG A 158 16.94 -1.82 -0.86
CA ARG A 158 15.66 -2.23 -1.44
C ARG A 158 15.86 -2.81 -2.83
N GLN A 159 16.66 -2.18 -3.68
CA GLN A 159 16.98 -2.71 -5.02
C GLN A 159 17.70 -4.07 -4.95
N ALA A 160 18.67 -4.25 -4.05
CA ALA A 160 19.36 -5.52 -3.88
C ALA A 160 18.41 -6.63 -3.39
N ARG A 161 17.44 -6.29 -2.54
CA ARG A 161 16.38 -7.20 -2.10
C ARG A 161 15.45 -7.58 -3.25
N ASP A 162 15.01 -6.61 -4.05
CA ASP A 162 14.08 -6.83 -5.16
C ASP A 162 14.76 -7.60 -6.31
N ALA A 163 16.05 -7.32 -6.60
CA ALA A 163 16.83 -8.05 -7.60
C ALA A 163 17.14 -9.49 -7.19
N ALA A 164 17.35 -9.75 -5.89
CA ALA A 164 17.52 -11.12 -5.38
C ALA A 164 16.24 -11.95 -5.53
N VAL A 165 15.06 -11.31 -5.49
CA VAL A 165 13.78 -11.97 -5.79
C VAL A 165 13.69 -12.32 -7.29
N THR A 166 14.13 -11.44 -8.19
CA THR A 166 14.09 -11.71 -9.65
C THR A 166 15.05 -12.82 -10.10
N VAL A 167 16.25 -12.92 -9.51
CA VAL A 167 17.22 -13.98 -9.85
C VAL A 167 16.77 -15.36 -9.37
N SER A 168 15.96 -15.43 -8.31
CA SER A 168 15.41 -16.70 -7.80
C SER A 168 14.26 -17.28 -8.64
N VAL A 169 13.72 -16.54 -9.61
CA VAL A 169 12.59 -16.97 -10.47
C VAL A 169 13.06 -17.45 -11.87
N SER A 170 14.37 -17.44 -12.13
CA SER A 170 14.97 -17.91 -13.39
C SER A 170 15.63 -19.29 -13.23
N TRP A 171 14.83 -20.36 -13.08
CA TRP A 171 15.21 -21.76 -13.29
C TRP A 171 14.01 -22.57 -13.79
#